data_AF-A0A2H0N7P9-F1
#
_entry.id   AF-A0A2H0N7P9-F1
#
_cell.length_a   1.000
_cell.length_b   1.000
_cell.length_c   1.000
_cell.angle_alpha   90.00
_cell.angle_beta   90.00
_cell.angle_gamma   90.00
#
_symmetry.space_group_name_H-M   'P 1'
#
loop_
_entity.id
_entity.type
_entity.pdbx_description
1 polymer ?
#
loop_
_entity_poly.entity_id
_entity_poly.type
_entity_poly.pdbx_seq_one_letter_code
_entity_poly.pdbx_strand_id
1 'polypeptide(L)'
;MAKTLIKKEENLEGQGLNKKITVLVILVVALVLAGFYGFKPEYRAVYMTTGELYLGKYYAWPQAKLVEARLLQVTQDEERPFVLSRFSESLWQPAGDIYINRKQIVWTAPIALNSEMINFLAQEKQVVSEVLENNNIEPSAPSSE
;
A
#
# COMPACT_ATOMS: atom_id res chain seq x y z
N MET A 1 -6.23 59.59 -46.08
CA MET A 1 -6.15 58.12 -45.92
C MET A 1 -5.00 57.76 -44.98
N ALA A 2 -5.22 57.76 -43.66
CA ALA A 2 -4.22 57.25 -42.70
C ALA A 2 -4.87 57.06 -41.33
N LYS A 3 -5.51 55.91 -41.07
CA LYS A 3 -6.04 55.61 -39.73
C LYS A 3 -6.09 54.12 -39.37
N THR A 4 -5.34 53.27 -40.07
CA THR A 4 -5.52 51.81 -39.98
C THR A 4 -4.31 51.01 -39.49
N LEU A 5 -3.28 51.65 -38.91
CA LEU A 5 -2.04 50.94 -38.56
C LEU A 5 -1.66 50.87 -37.07
N ILE A 6 -2.47 51.33 -36.12
CA ILE A 6 -2.07 51.37 -34.70
C ILE A 6 -2.70 50.24 -33.85
N LYS A 7 -3.70 49.49 -34.35
CA LYS A 7 -4.49 48.56 -33.52
C LYS A 7 -4.01 47.09 -33.53
N LYS A 8 -2.70 46.82 -33.57
CA LYS A 8 -2.20 45.42 -33.62
C LYS A 8 -1.22 45.03 -32.52
N GLU A 9 -0.71 45.96 -31.71
CA GLU A 9 0.38 45.63 -30.76
C GLU A 9 -0.08 45.33 -29.32
N GLU A 10 -1.29 45.72 -28.91
CA GLU A 10 -1.76 45.54 -27.51
C GLU A 10 -2.26 44.12 -27.15
N ASN A 11 -2.39 43.21 -28.12
CA ASN A 11 -3.06 41.91 -27.88
C ASN A 11 -2.09 40.73 -27.66
N LEU A 12 -0.80 41.00 -27.50
CA LEU A 12 0.25 39.97 -27.35
C LEU A 12 0.77 39.82 -25.91
N GLU A 13 0.58 40.80 -25.03
CA GLU A 13 1.05 40.71 -23.64
C GLU A 13 0.20 39.79 -22.76
N GLY A 14 -1.11 39.70 -22.99
CA GLY A 14 -2.02 38.82 -22.23
C GLY A 14 -1.95 37.34 -22.62
N GLN A 15 -1.38 37.01 -23.79
CA GLN A 15 -1.36 35.64 -24.32
C GLN A 15 -0.23 34.79 -23.70
N GLY A 16 0.89 35.41 -23.36
CA GLY A 16 2.05 34.73 -22.76
C GLY A 16 1.81 34.28 -21.31
N LEU A 17 1.05 35.06 -20.54
CA LEU A 17 0.76 34.75 -19.14
C LEU A 17 -0.20 33.55 -19.02
N ASN A 18 -1.27 33.53 -19.82
CA ASN A 18 -2.22 32.42 -19.85
C ASN A 18 -1.57 31.12 -20.33
N LYS A 19 -0.69 31.18 -21.34
CA LYS A 19 0.05 30.01 -21.81
C LYS A 19 1.00 29.45 -20.74
N LYS A 20 1.69 30.32 -19.97
CA LYS A 20 2.53 29.90 -18.83
C LYS A 20 1.71 29.27 -17.71
N ILE A 21 0.55 29.86 -17.38
CA ILE A 21 -0.37 29.30 -16.37
C ILE A 21 -0.92 27.95 -16.83
N THR A 22 -1.35 27.81 -18.07
CA THR A 22 -1.81 26.52 -18.62
C THR A 22 -0.71 25.46 -18.57
N VAL A 23 0.53 25.80 -18.95
CA VAL A 23 1.66 24.88 -18.85
C VAL A 23 1.95 24.50 -17.40
N LEU A 24 1.88 25.46 -16.46
CA LEU A 24 2.06 25.19 -15.03
C LEU A 24 0.98 24.25 -14.49
N VAL A 25 -0.30 24.47 -14.85
CA VAL A 25 -1.42 23.61 -14.43
C VAL A 25 -1.25 22.20 -14.97
N ILE A 26 -0.90 22.04 -16.26
CA ILE A 26 -0.65 20.72 -16.86
C ILE A 26 0.53 20.04 -16.17
N LEU A 27 1.60 20.76 -15.85
CA LEU A 27 2.77 20.23 -15.15
C LEU A 27 2.42 19.75 -13.74
N VAL A 28 1.64 20.54 -12.99
CA VAL A 28 1.18 20.16 -11.65
C VAL A 28 0.28 18.93 -11.71
N VAL A 29 -0.65 18.87 -12.65
CA VAL A 29 -1.53 17.70 -12.85
C VAL A 29 -0.70 16.47 -13.23
N ALA A 30 0.28 16.61 -14.13
CA ALA A 30 1.17 15.52 -14.51
C ALA A 30 2.01 15.02 -13.33
N LEU A 31 2.51 15.91 -12.47
CA LEU A 31 3.24 15.54 -11.25
C LEU A 31 2.35 14.84 -10.22
N VAL A 32 1.11 15.30 -10.04
CA VAL A 32 0.13 14.65 -9.16
C VAL A 32 -0.21 13.25 -9.68
N LEU A 33 -0.46 13.10 -10.97
CA LEU A 33 -0.73 11.81 -11.59
C LEU A 33 0.49 10.87 -11.52
N ALA A 34 1.69 11.37 -11.82
CA ALA A 34 2.92 10.60 -11.69
C ALA A 34 3.18 10.16 -10.24
N GLY A 35 2.91 11.02 -9.26
CA GLY A 35 2.98 10.68 -7.84
C GLY A 35 1.93 9.64 -7.43
N PHE A 36 0.74 9.67 -8.03
CA PHE A 36 -0.33 8.71 -7.72
C PHE A 36 -0.08 7.33 -8.34
N TYR A 37 0.48 7.27 -9.55
CA TYR A 37 0.70 6.02 -10.29
C TYR A 37 2.12 5.43 -10.15
N GLY A 38 3.10 6.21 -9.68
CA GLY A 38 4.51 5.81 -9.62
C GLY A 38 4.86 4.84 -8.48
N PHE A 39 4.06 4.79 -7.42
CA PHE A 39 4.33 3.92 -6.28
C PHE A 39 3.60 2.59 -6.43
N LYS A 40 4.26 1.62 -7.06
CA LYS A 40 3.79 0.24 -7.02
C LYS A 40 4.00 -0.31 -5.60
N PRO A 41 2.97 -0.93 -4.99
CA PRO A 41 3.11 -1.55 -3.69
C PRO A 41 4.03 -2.77 -3.81
N GLU A 42 5.07 -2.78 -2.99
CA GLU A 42 6.03 -3.88 -2.90
C GLU A 42 5.89 -4.58 -1.55
N TYR A 43 6.21 -5.88 -1.53
CA TYR A 43 6.35 -6.59 -0.26
C TYR A 43 7.54 -6.03 0.50
N ARG A 44 7.28 -5.57 1.73
CA ARG A 44 8.30 -5.00 2.62
C ARG A 44 8.22 -5.62 4.01
N ALA A 45 9.39 -5.70 4.61
CA ALA A 45 9.55 -5.87 6.04
C ALA A 45 9.50 -4.49 6.71
N VAL A 46 8.68 -4.34 7.74
CA VAL A 46 8.48 -3.11 8.51
C VAL A 46 8.78 -3.42 9.97
N TYR A 47 9.87 -2.88 10.49
CA TYR A 47 10.28 -3.06 11.87
C TYR A 47 9.86 -1.87 12.71
N MET A 48 9.10 -2.15 13.76
CA MET A 48 8.49 -1.15 14.63
C MET A 48 9.38 -0.85 15.84
N THR A 49 9.17 0.32 16.46
CA THR A 49 9.84 0.74 17.69
C THR A 49 9.54 -0.17 18.89
N THR A 50 8.42 -0.89 18.82
CA THR A 50 8.02 -1.93 19.79
C THR A 50 8.83 -3.21 19.67
N GLY A 51 9.62 -3.37 18.61
CA GLY A 51 10.40 -4.58 18.32
C GLY A 51 9.68 -5.60 17.44
N GLU A 52 8.44 -5.33 17.04
CA GLU A 52 7.65 -6.20 16.17
C GLU A 52 8.07 -6.06 14.71
N LEU A 53 8.09 -7.17 13.98
CA LEU A 53 8.40 -7.20 12.55
C LEU A 53 7.16 -7.62 11.74
N TYR A 54 6.67 -6.69 10.94
CA TYR A 54 5.54 -6.91 10.05
C TYR A 54 6.00 -7.13 8.61
N LEU A 55 5.34 -8.05 7.92
CA LEU A 55 5.57 -8.38 6.51
C LEU A 55 4.28 -8.14 5.74
N GLY A 56 4.35 -7.46 4.61
CA GLY A 56 3.17 -7.25 3.77
C GLY A 56 3.41 -6.26 2.64
N LYS A 57 2.36 -5.97 1.87
CA LYS A 57 2.41 -4.98 0.80
C LYS A 57 2.34 -3.59 1.42
N TYR A 58 3.43 -2.84 1.32
CA TYR A 58 3.54 -1.53 1.95
C TYR A 58 3.13 -0.41 0.99
N TYR A 59 2.20 0.43 1.43
CA TYR A 59 1.80 1.64 0.74
C TYR A 59 2.25 2.83 1.56
N ALA A 60 3.12 3.64 0.97
CA ALA A 60 3.67 4.82 1.61
C ALA A 60 2.85 6.09 1.35
N TRP A 61 1.68 6.03 0.72
CA TRP A 61 0.90 7.24 0.42
C TRP A 61 -0.57 6.88 0.17
N PRO A 62 -1.54 7.72 0.61
CA PRO A 62 -1.39 8.95 1.41
C PRO A 62 -1.08 8.68 2.89
N GLN A 63 -1.59 7.58 3.44
CA GLN A 63 -1.25 7.09 4.77
C GLN A 63 -0.41 5.82 4.65
N ALA A 64 0.49 5.60 5.61
CA ALA A 64 1.27 4.36 5.61
C ALA A 64 0.33 3.22 5.98
N LYS A 65 0.14 2.28 5.06
CA LYS A 65 -0.67 1.09 5.29
C LYS A 65 0.04 -0.17 4.84
N LEU A 66 -0.26 -1.26 5.52
CA LEU A 66 0.24 -2.59 5.23
C LEU A 66 -0.95 -3.49 4.89
N VAL A 67 -0.98 -3.97 3.65
CA VAL A 67 -2.02 -4.87 3.14
C VAL A 67 -1.52 -6.30 3.23
N GLU A 68 -2.42 -7.23 3.57
CA GLU A 68 -2.09 -8.64 3.83
C GLU A 68 -0.97 -8.77 4.88
N ALA A 69 -1.05 -7.93 5.92
CA ALA A 69 -0.05 -7.84 6.96
C ALA A 69 0.07 -9.15 7.75
N ARG A 70 1.31 -9.58 7.97
CA ARG A 70 1.65 -10.74 8.78
C ARG A 70 2.69 -10.34 9.82
N LEU A 71 2.51 -10.82 11.04
CA LEU A 71 3.45 -10.61 12.12
C LEU A 71 4.41 -11.80 12.16
N LEU A 72 5.71 -11.52 12.10
CA LEU A 72 6.75 -12.50 12.34
C LEU A 72 6.97 -12.62 13.85
N GLN A 73 6.73 -13.80 14.38
CA GLN A 73 6.93 -14.12 15.80
C GLN A 73 8.09 -15.11 15.92
N VAL A 74 9.00 -14.83 16.86
CA VAL A 74 10.04 -15.78 17.24
C VAL A 74 9.46 -16.69 18.31
N THR A 75 9.59 -17.99 18.15
CA THR A 75 9.16 -18.99 19.12
C THR A 75 10.37 -19.70 19.74
N GLN A 76 10.14 -20.42 20.83
CA GLN A 76 11.13 -21.22 21.54
C GLN A 76 11.30 -22.63 20.93
N ASP A 77 10.53 -22.96 19.90
CA ASP A 77 10.61 -24.23 19.18
C ASP A 77 11.87 -24.26 18.29
N GLU A 78 12.77 -25.20 18.55
CA GLU A 78 14.02 -25.37 17.78
C GLU A 78 13.77 -25.81 16.34
N GLU A 79 12.67 -26.53 16.06
CA GLU A 79 12.36 -27.00 14.71
C GLU A 79 11.69 -25.92 13.85
N ARG A 80 10.98 -24.99 14.50
CA ARG A 80 10.26 -23.90 13.84
C ARG A 80 10.47 -22.57 14.56
N PRO A 81 11.69 -22.01 14.55
CA PRO A 81 12.03 -20.84 15.36
C PRO A 81 11.23 -19.58 14.98
N PHE A 82 10.56 -19.57 13.83
CA PHE A 82 9.76 -18.46 13.36
C PHE A 82 8.37 -18.90 12.92
N VAL A 83 7.37 -18.12 13.32
CA VAL A 83 5.96 -18.30 12.93
C VAL A 83 5.47 -17.01 12.29
N LEU A 84 4.83 -17.12 11.13
CA LEU A 84 4.09 -16.01 10.54
C LEU A 84 2.62 -16.15 10.92
N SER A 85 2.07 -15.10 11.50
CA SER A 85 0.65 -15.03 11.85
C SER A 85 -0.03 -13.96 11.01
N ARG A 86 -1.16 -14.28 10.38
CA ARG A 86 -1.96 -13.27 9.67
C ARG A 86 -2.54 -12.30 10.67
N PHE A 87 -2.40 -11.00 10.41
CA PHE A 87 -2.97 -10.01 11.31
C PHE A 87 -4.51 -10.04 11.33
N SER A 88 -5.13 -10.40 10.21
CA SER A 88 -6.58 -10.61 10.11
C SER A 88 -7.11 -11.74 11.00
N GLU A 89 -6.25 -12.69 11.36
CA GLU A 89 -6.56 -13.83 12.24
C GLU A 89 -6.22 -13.56 13.71
N SER A 90 -5.81 -12.34 14.03
CA SER A 90 -5.59 -11.95 15.43
C SER A 90 -6.89 -12.03 16.24
N LEU A 91 -6.76 -12.15 17.56
CA LEU A 91 -7.88 -12.36 18.49
C LEU A 91 -9.00 -11.31 18.38
N TRP A 92 -8.66 -10.11 17.91
CA TRP A 92 -9.57 -8.97 17.78
C TRP A 92 -10.06 -8.75 16.34
N GLN A 93 -9.73 -9.67 15.43
CA GLN A 93 -10.24 -9.81 14.06
C GLN A 93 -10.44 -8.47 13.33
N PRO A 94 -9.34 -7.73 13.05
CA PRO A 94 -9.43 -6.44 12.39
C PRO A 94 -10.06 -6.60 10.99
N ALA A 95 -11.08 -5.80 10.72
CA ALA A 95 -11.92 -5.91 9.52
C ALA A 95 -11.26 -5.45 8.21
N GLY A 96 -9.94 -5.19 8.18
CA GLY A 96 -9.27 -4.68 6.98
C GLY A 96 -7.76 -4.45 7.12
N ASP A 97 -7.26 -3.55 6.28
CA ASP A 97 -5.85 -3.17 6.21
C ASP A 97 -5.35 -2.53 7.51
N ILE A 98 -4.07 -2.74 7.82
CA ILE A 98 -3.43 -2.07 8.96
C ILE A 98 -2.91 -0.70 8.51
N TYR A 99 -3.30 0.35 9.22
CA TYR A 99 -2.65 1.65 9.13
C TYR A 99 -1.54 1.75 10.16
N ILE A 100 -0.32 2.02 9.70
CA ILE A 100 0.86 2.06 10.56
C ILE A 100 1.26 3.51 10.79
N ASN A 101 1.57 3.86 12.03
CA ASN A 101 2.15 5.15 12.36
C ASN A 101 3.61 5.21 11.89
N ARG A 102 3.90 6.05 10.88
CA ARG A 102 5.25 6.20 10.32
C ARG A 102 6.30 6.63 11.34
N LYS A 103 5.89 7.38 12.37
CA LYS A 103 6.79 7.83 13.45
C LYS A 103 7.22 6.70 14.39
N GLN A 104 6.61 5.52 14.26
CA GLN A 104 6.92 4.33 15.06
C GLN A 104 7.62 3.25 14.20
N ILE A 105 7.97 3.57 12.96
CA ILE A 105 8.76 2.69 12.10
C ILE A 105 10.23 3.02 12.35
N VAL A 106 11.02 2.02 12.72
CA VAL A 106 12.49 2.15 12.82
C VAL A 106 13.11 2.01 11.44
N TRP A 107 12.73 0.98 10.68
CA TRP A 107 13.18 0.77 9.32
C TRP A 107 12.19 -0.02 8.48
N THR A 108 12.32 0.11 7.16
CA THR A 108 11.62 -0.73 6.19
C THR A 108 12.60 -1.27 5.16
N ALA A 109 12.44 -2.52 4.73
CA ALA A 109 13.26 -3.12 3.69
C ALA A 109 12.39 -3.84 2.65
N PRO A 110 12.67 -3.70 1.33
CA PRO A 110 12.01 -4.51 0.32
C PRO A 110 12.41 -5.97 0.45
N ILE A 111 11.44 -6.88 0.30
CA ILE A 111 11.67 -8.31 0.30
C ILE A 111 11.99 -8.74 -1.13
N ALA A 112 13.10 -9.46 -1.32
CA ALA A 112 13.48 -9.96 -2.63
C ALA A 112 12.46 -11.01 -3.12
N LEU A 113 12.06 -10.91 -4.39
CA LEU A 113 11.05 -11.79 -5.01
C LEU A 113 11.47 -13.27 -5.03
N ASN A 114 12.77 -13.54 -5.03
CA ASN A 114 13.36 -14.88 -5.00
C ASN A 114 13.70 -15.36 -3.58
N SER A 115 13.35 -14.62 -2.53
CA SER A 115 13.59 -15.07 -1.17
C SER A 115 12.65 -16.21 -0.79
N GLU A 116 13.13 -17.14 0.03
CA GLU A 116 12.31 -18.21 0.60
C GLU A 116 11.08 -17.65 1.34
N MET A 117 11.21 -16.45 1.92
CA MET A 117 10.13 -15.73 2.61
C MET A 117 8.92 -15.46 1.70
N ILE A 118 9.12 -15.17 0.41
CA ILE A 118 8.00 -14.97 -0.53
C ILE A 118 7.21 -16.26 -0.72
N ASN A 119 7.88 -17.41 -0.73
CA ASN A 119 7.20 -18.71 -0.86
C ASN A 119 6.32 -18.98 0.38
N PHE A 120 6.79 -18.67 1.58
CA PHE A 120 5.98 -18.76 2.80
C PHE A 120 4.78 -17.80 2.77
N LEU A 121 4.95 -16.59 2.25
CA LEU A 121 3.86 -15.63 2.08
C LEU A 121 2.80 -16.11 1.07
N ALA A 122 3.22 -16.84 0.04
CA ALA A 122 2.37 -17.33 -1.06
C ALA A 122 1.67 -18.68 -0.76
N GLN A 123 2.36 -19.64 -0.13
CA GLN A 123 1.88 -21.02 0.07
C GLN A 123 0.63 -21.11 0.94
N GLU A 124 0.49 -20.26 1.95
CA GLU A 124 -0.65 -20.34 2.88
C GLU A 124 -1.99 -19.90 2.25
N LYS A 125 -1.97 -19.24 1.07
CA LYS A 125 -3.20 -18.92 0.34
C LYS A 125 -3.90 -20.19 -0.19
N GLN A 126 -3.14 -21.26 -0.43
CA GLN A 126 -3.66 -22.51 -0.97
C GLN A 126 -4.24 -23.43 0.13
N VAL A 127 -3.57 -23.51 1.28
CA VAL A 127 -3.97 -24.42 2.38
C VAL A 127 -5.35 -24.07 2.96
N VAL A 128 -5.68 -22.78 3.12
CA VAL A 128 -6.99 -22.36 3.65
C VAL A 128 -8.12 -22.60 2.63
N SER A 129 -7.83 -22.48 1.34
CA SER A 129 -8.85 -22.70 0.28
C SER A 129 -9.22 -24.18 0.16
N GLU A 130 -8.23 -25.08 0.28
CA GLU A 130 -8.43 -26.53 0.23
C GLU A 130 -9.16 -27.06 1.48
N VAL A 131 -8.91 -26.48 2.66
CA VAL A 131 -9.61 -26.85 3.90
C VAL A 131 -11.07 -26.37 3.92
N LEU A 132 -11.37 -25.21 3.31
CA LEU A 132 -12.75 -24.69 3.23
C LEU A 132 -13.58 -25.41 2.15
N GLU A 133 -12.96 -25.80 1.04
CA GLU A 133 -13.64 -26.56 -0.03
C GLU A 133 -13.92 -28.02 0.40
N ASN A 134 -13.05 -28.63 1.21
CA ASN A 134 -13.23 -30.02 1.66
C ASN A 134 -14.17 -30.19 2.86
N ASN A 135 -14.49 -29.14 3.62
CA ASN A 135 -15.22 -29.31 4.89
C ASN A 135 -16.70 -28.90 4.88
N ASN A 136 -17.25 -28.29 3.82
CA ASN A 136 -18.69 -28.06 3.63
C ASN A 136 -19.48 -27.73 4.93
N ILE A 137 -18.94 -26.83 5.77
CA ILE A 137 -19.52 -26.54 7.09
C ILE A 137 -20.65 -25.52 6.88
N GLU A 138 -21.87 -26.04 6.83
CA GLU A 138 -23.09 -25.24 6.96
C GLU A 138 -23.08 -24.52 8.32
N PRO A 139 -23.34 -23.21 8.39
CA PRO A 139 -23.35 -22.48 9.65
C PRO A 139 -24.54 -22.98 10.49
N SER A 140 -24.25 -23.84 11.46
CA SER A 140 -25.21 -24.28 12.45
C SER A 140 -25.67 -23.07 13.26
N ALA A 141 -26.94 -22.72 13.10
CA ALA A 141 -27.60 -21.67 13.86
C ALA A 141 -27.45 -21.93 15.37
N PRO A 142 -27.27 -20.89 16.20
CA PRO A 142 -27.14 -21.06 17.64
C PRO A 142 -28.45 -21.63 18.21
N SER A 143 -28.34 -22.78 18.90
CA SER A 143 -29.44 -23.35 19.67
C SER A 143 -29.76 -22.45 20.86
N SER A 144 -30.98 -21.95 20.91
CA SER A 144 -31.54 -21.25 22.06
C SER A 144 -31.79 -22.24 23.20
N GLU A 145 -31.02 -22.12 24.28
CA GLU A 145 -31.45 -22.52 25.64
C GLU A 145 -32.08 -21.32 26.36
#